data_AF-A0AB38YNJ6-F1
#
_entry.id   AF-A0AB38YNJ6-F1
#
_cell.length_a   1.000
_cell.length_b   1.000
_cell.length_c   1.000
_cell.angle_alpha   90.00
_cell.angle_beta   90.00
_cell.angle_gamma   90.00
#
_symmetry.space_group_name_H-M   'P 1'
#
loop_
_entity.id
_entity.type
_entity.pdbx_description
1 polymer ?
#
loop_
_entity_poly.entity_id
_entity_poly.type
_entity_poly.pdbx_seq_one_letter_code
_entity_poly.pdbx_strand_id
1 'polypeptide(L)'
;MKELLSIEKNLNILFPQSYKNTLDKFKLFMEIEFKDYEIDLFNNNLLFDELNSFPRWNYMEYLVEINKKKQKEENIVQRHDSTEFVDSERVKKGFMFGTSSDGGRLYFDLNDNLSIWEYWLDDGSIGKVADTFDEILEYGKIIDFE
;
A
#
# COMPACT_ATOMS: atom_id res chain seq x y z
N MET A 1 0.18 -9.50 -14.37
CA MET A 1 -0.66 -8.61 -15.22
C MET A 1 -2.14 -9.02 -15.36
N LYS A 2 -2.49 -10.25 -15.76
CA LYS A 2 -3.92 -10.66 -15.90
C LYS A 2 -4.73 -10.52 -14.60
N GLU A 3 -4.12 -10.84 -13.46
CA GLU A 3 -4.77 -10.72 -12.14
C GLU A 3 -5.02 -9.25 -11.77
N LEU A 4 -4.04 -8.37 -12.01
CA LEU A 4 -4.20 -6.94 -11.77
C LEU A 4 -5.32 -6.34 -12.64
N LEU A 5 -5.44 -6.74 -13.92
CA LEU A 5 -6.56 -6.34 -14.78
C LEU A 5 -7.93 -6.84 -14.24
N SER A 6 -7.95 -8.02 -13.62
CA SER A 6 -9.16 -8.54 -12.97
C SER A 6 -9.55 -7.68 -11.76
N ILE A 7 -8.57 -7.25 -10.97
CA ILE A 7 -8.80 -6.34 -9.83
C ILE A 7 -9.31 -4.98 -10.31
N GLU A 8 -8.68 -4.37 -11.32
CA GLU A 8 -9.14 -3.11 -11.93
C GLU A 8 -10.61 -3.21 -12.34
N LYS A 9 -10.99 -4.31 -13.00
CA LYS A 9 -12.39 -4.56 -13.41
C LYS A 9 -13.33 -4.76 -12.22
N ASN A 10 -12.93 -5.56 -11.23
CA ASN A 10 -13.79 -5.91 -10.10
C ASN A 10 -14.02 -4.71 -9.15
N LEU A 11 -13.00 -3.89 -8.96
CA LEU A 11 -13.04 -2.72 -8.09
C LEU A 11 -13.43 -1.43 -8.84
N ASN A 12 -13.55 -1.49 -10.17
CA ASN A 12 -13.83 -0.35 -11.04
C ASN A 12 -12.82 0.80 -10.84
N ILE A 13 -11.54 0.44 -10.84
CA ILE A 13 -10.39 1.36 -10.71
C ILE A 13 -9.43 1.18 -11.88
N LEU A 14 -8.49 2.12 -12.06
CA LEU A 14 -7.39 2.00 -13.01
C LEU A 14 -6.08 2.32 -12.29
N PHE A 15 -5.21 1.31 -12.13
CA PHE A 15 -3.89 1.55 -11.57
C PHE A 15 -3.04 2.40 -12.52
N PRO A 16 -2.12 3.23 -11.99
CA PRO A 16 -1.19 4.00 -12.81
C PRO A 16 -0.44 3.10 -13.79
N GLN A 17 -0.31 3.54 -15.04
CA GLN A 17 0.41 2.77 -16.06
C GLN A 17 1.89 2.62 -15.69
N SER A 18 2.46 3.62 -15.02
CA SER A 18 3.79 3.58 -14.42
C SER A 18 3.95 2.44 -13.41
N TYR A 19 3.00 2.26 -12.48
CA TYR A 19 2.99 1.15 -11.53
C TYR A 19 3.00 -0.20 -12.27
N LYS A 20 2.09 -0.38 -13.23
CA LYS A 20 2.02 -1.59 -14.05
C LYS A 20 3.32 -1.87 -14.80
N ASN A 21 3.89 -0.84 -15.45
CA ASN A 21 5.16 -0.97 -16.17
C ASN A 21 6.33 -1.27 -15.23
N THR A 22 6.30 -0.76 -13.99
CA THR A 22 7.34 -1.02 -12.99
C THR A 22 7.30 -2.45 -12.50
N LEU A 23 6.12 -3.05 -12.28
CA LEU A 23 5.97 -4.46 -11.90
C LEU A 23 6.56 -5.46 -12.92
N ASP A 24 6.73 -5.04 -14.18
CA ASP A 24 7.34 -5.87 -15.23
C ASP A 24 8.88 -5.74 -15.29
N LYS A 25 9.49 -4.82 -14.52
CA LYS A 25 10.94 -4.54 -14.56
C LYS A 25 11.79 -5.42 -13.65
N PHE A 26 11.18 -6.11 -12.68
CA PHE A 26 11.88 -6.90 -11.67
C PHE A 26 11.13 -8.21 -11.39
N LYS A 27 11.83 -9.21 -10.85
CA LYS A 27 11.28 -10.55 -10.58
C LYS A 27 11.14 -10.86 -9.09
N LEU A 28 12.09 -10.43 -8.28
CA LEU A 28 12.20 -10.71 -6.86
C LEU A 28 11.84 -9.47 -6.05
N PHE A 29 12.57 -8.38 -6.22
CA PHE A 29 12.37 -7.17 -5.42
C PHE A 29 12.76 -5.92 -6.20
N MET A 30 12.26 -4.78 -5.75
CA MET A 30 12.71 -3.45 -6.18
C MET A 30 12.63 -2.51 -4.98
N GLU A 31 13.76 -1.92 -4.64
CA GLU A 31 13.92 -0.97 -3.54
C GLU A 31 13.99 0.45 -4.09
N ILE A 32 13.21 1.37 -3.53
CA ILE A 32 13.15 2.78 -3.95
C ILE A 32 13.33 3.68 -2.73
N GLU A 33 14.33 4.54 -2.78
CA GLU A 33 14.47 5.66 -1.84
C GLU A 33 13.54 6.80 -2.27
N PHE A 34 12.66 7.27 -1.41
CA PHE A 34 11.76 8.38 -1.70
C PHE A 34 11.47 9.18 -0.43
N LYS A 35 11.91 10.45 -0.39
CA LYS A 35 11.89 11.27 0.84
C LYS A 35 12.62 10.52 1.97
N ASP A 36 11.98 10.34 3.11
CA ASP A 36 12.51 9.58 4.25
C ASP A 36 12.08 8.09 4.23
N TYR A 37 11.54 7.61 3.10
CA TYR A 37 11.09 6.23 2.93
C TYR A 37 12.06 5.42 2.07
N GLU A 38 12.30 4.18 2.49
CA GLU A 38 12.86 3.12 1.65
C GLU A 38 11.74 2.12 1.38
N ILE A 39 11.36 1.99 0.12
CA ILE A 39 10.15 1.32 -0.34
C ILE A 39 10.55 0.01 -1.04
N ASP A 40 10.11 -1.11 -0.47
CA ASP A 40 10.23 -2.43 -1.09
C ASP A 40 8.93 -2.76 -1.84
N LEU A 41 9.00 -2.78 -3.17
CA LEU A 41 7.85 -3.12 -4.00
C LEU A 41 7.65 -4.64 -4.06
N PHE A 42 6.39 -5.05 -3.94
CA PHE A 42 6.00 -6.42 -4.18
C PHE A 42 6.02 -6.72 -5.68
N ASN A 43 6.71 -7.80 -6.06
CA ASN A 43 6.56 -8.37 -7.39
C ASN A 43 5.17 -9.00 -7.58
N ASN A 44 4.84 -9.41 -8.81
CA ASN A 44 3.55 -10.05 -9.10
C ASN A 44 3.26 -11.28 -8.22
N ASN A 45 4.25 -12.13 -7.95
CA ASN A 45 4.04 -13.32 -7.12
C ASN A 45 3.69 -12.94 -5.68
N LEU A 46 4.39 -11.96 -5.10
CA LEU A 46 4.16 -11.50 -3.73
C LEU A 46 2.81 -10.82 -3.59
N LEU A 47 2.35 -10.03 -4.57
CA LEU A 47 1.02 -9.40 -4.53
C LEU A 47 -0.11 -10.42 -4.33
N PHE A 48 0.02 -11.61 -4.93
CA PHE A 48 -1.01 -12.64 -4.95
C PHE A 48 -0.72 -13.84 -4.04
N ASP A 49 0.41 -13.82 -3.34
CA ASP A 49 0.71 -14.81 -2.30
C ASP A 49 -0.29 -14.70 -1.14
N GLU A 50 -0.63 -15.82 -0.52
CA GLU A 50 -1.61 -15.86 0.57
C GLU A 50 -0.93 -15.70 1.93
N LEU A 51 -1.38 -14.71 2.71
CA LEU A 51 -1.06 -14.52 4.11
C LEU A 51 -2.34 -14.63 4.93
N ASN A 52 -2.39 -15.59 5.85
CA ASN A 52 -3.57 -15.84 6.70
C ASN A 52 -4.90 -15.96 5.91
N SER A 53 -4.85 -16.62 4.75
CA SER A 53 -6.00 -16.79 3.83
C SER A 53 -6.47 -15.51 3.12
N PHE A 54 -5.65 -14.46 3.13
CA PHE A 54 -5.86 -13.25 2.31
C PHE A 54 -4.72 -13.13 1.28
N PRO A 55 -5.01 -12.79 0.01
CA PRO A 55 -3.96 -12.39 -0.90
C PRO A 55 -3.31 -11.09 -0.37
N ARG A 56 -1.98 -10.96 -0.50
CA ARG A 56 -1.25 -9.83 0.12
C ARG A 56 -1.81 -8.47 -0.28
N TRP A 57 -2.25 -8.31 -1.53
CA TRP A 57 -2.80 -7.04 -2.01
C TRP A 57 -4.04 -6.57 -1.22
N ASN A 58 -4.84 -7.49 -0.65
CA ASN A 58 -6.01 -7.17 0.16
C ASN A 58 -5.76 -7.31 1.67
N TYR A 59 -4.49 -7.42 2.09
CA TYR A 59 -4.17 -7.74 3.48
C TYR A 59 -4.48 -6.59 4.47
N MET A 60 -4.73 -5.39 3.96
CA MET A 60 -5.18 -4.24 4.75
C MET A 60 -6.46 -4.53 5.54
N GLU A 61 -7.40 -5.30 4.97
CA GLU A 61 -8.64 -5.68 5.65
C GLU A 61 -8.36 -6.41 6.96
N TYR A 62 -7.47 -7.41 6.91
CA TYR A 62 -7.07 -8.18 8.07
C TYR A 62 -6.33 -7.31 9.09
N LEU A 63 -5.37 -6.50 8.65
CA LEU A 63 -4.55 -5.66 9.54
C LEU A 63 -5.38 -4.65 10.32
N VAL A 64 -6.31 -3.97 9.64
CA VAL A 64 -7.20 -3.02 10.30
C VAL A 64 -8.11 -3.71 11.31
N GLU A 65 -8.64 -4.89 10.97
CA GLU A 65 -9.54 -5.62 11.87
C GLU A 65 -8.84 -6.09 13.15
N ILE A 66 -7.60 -6.58 13.06
CA ILE A 66 -6.85 -7.02 14.26
C ILE A 66 -6.39 -5.86 15.14
N ASN A 67 -6.20 -4.66 14.57
CA ASN A 67 -5.71 -3.49 15.27
C ASN A 67 -6.81 -2.51 15.70
N LYS A 68 -8.08 -2.74 15.36
CA LYS A 68 -9.19 -1.80 15.68
C LYS A 68 -9.31 -1.45 17.16
N LYS A 69 -8.90 -2.35 18.06
CA LYS A 69 -8.92 -2.12 19.52
C LYS A 69 -7.78 -1.23 20.02
N LYS A 70 -6.75 -0.98 19.20
CA LYS A 70 -5.66 -0.05 19.48
C LYS A 70 -6.05 1.40 19.15
N GLN A 71 -7.08 1.57 18.31
CA GLN A 71 -7.59 2.87 17.91
C GLN A 71 -8.44 3.50 19.02
N LYS A 72 -8.62 4.82 18.94
CA LYS A 72 -9.48 5.56 19.87
C LYS A 72 -10.94 5.08 19.81
N GLU A 73 -11.42 4.72 18.63
CA GLU A 73 -12.73 4.12 18.37
C GLU A 73 -12.56 3.06 17.26
N GLU A 74 -13.35 1.98 17.27
CA GLU A 74 -13.14 0.84 16.36
C GLU A 74 -13.35 1.17 14.86
N ASN A 75 -14.09 2.25 14.57
CA ASN A 75 -14.46 2.69 13.22
C ASN A 75 -13.58 3.83 12.68
N ILE A 76 -12.54 4.24 13.41
CA ILE A 76 -11.62 5.27 12.96
C ILE A 76 -10.18 4.79 13.04
N VAL A 77 -9.35 5.33 12.15
CA VAL A 77 -7.91 5.14 12.13
C VAL A 77 -7.24 6.50 12.26
N GLN A 78 -6.38 6.64 13.25
CA GLN A 78 -5.61 7.87 13.47
C GLN A 78 -4.56 8.05 12.38
N ARG A 79 -4.38 9.30 11.95
CA ARG A 79 -3.23 9.69 11.14
C ARG A 79 -2.02 10.02 12.03
N HIS A 80 -0.86 9.46 11.73
CA HIS A 80 0.40 9.80 12.42
C HIS A 80 1.11 11.02 11.80
N ASP A 81 0.75 11.39 10.57
CA ASP A 81 1.30 12.51 9.79
C ASP A 81 0.48 13.79 9.97
N SER A 82 -0.66 13.72 10.68
CA SER A 82 -1.54 14.85 10.97
C SER A 82 -2.35 14.60 12.25
N THR A 83 -3.26 15.52 12.59
CA THR A 83 -4.19 15.34 13.73
C THR A 83 -5.56 14.79 13.30
N GLU A 84 -5.70 14.35 12.05
CA GLU A 84 -6.96 13.89 11.47
C GLU A 84 -7.18 12.38 11.67
N PHE A 85 -8.39 11.93 11.35
CA PHE A 85 -8.80 10.54 11.40
C PHE A 85 -9.42 10.13 10.06
N VAL A 86 -9.31 8.85 9.73
CA VAL A 86 -9.91 8.24 8.53
C VAL A 86 -10.83 7.11 8.96
N ASP A 87 -11.94 6.92 8.23
CA ASP A 87 -12.84 5.79 8.43
C ASP A 87 -12.09 4.46 8.24
N SER A 88 -12.20 3.52 9.19
CA SER A 88 -11.48 2.26 9.10
C SER A 88 -11.91 1.41 7.90
N GLU A 89 -13.16 1.52 7.43
CA GLU A 89 -13.65 0.84 6.23
C GLU A 89 -13.01 1.38 4.93
N ARG A 90 -12.52 2.62 4.93
CA ARG A 90 -11.68 3.16 3.84
C ARG A 90 -10.31 2.51 3.86
N VAL A 91 -9.68 2.40 5.04
CA VAL A 91 -8.34 1.80 5.17
C VAL A 91 -8.35 0.31 4.82
N LYS A 92 -9.39 -0.44 5.23
CA LYS A 92 -9.56 -1.87 4.91
C LYS A 92 -9.53 -2.17 3.41
N LYS A 93 -9.98 -1.23 2.58
CA LYS A 93 -10.01 -1.36 1.11
C LYS A 93 -8.68 -1.06 0.45
N GLY A 94 -7.67 -0.64 1.20
CA GLY A 94 -6.37 -0.29 0.66
C GLY A 94 -5.74 -1.44 -0.11
N PHE A 95 -5.19 -1.14 -1.29
CA PHE A 95 -4.45 -2.13 -2.08
C PHE A 95 -2.98 -2.09 -1.65
N MET A 96 -2.56 -3.08 -0.87
CA MET A 96 -1.18 -3.19 -0.39
C MET A 96 -0.24 -3.60 -1.52
N PHE A 97 0.85 -2.85 -1.71
CA PHE A 97 1.78 -3.09 -2.82
C PHE A 97 3.25 -3.18 -2.40
N GLY A 98 3.55 -2.91 -1.14
CA GLY A 98 4.92 -2.91 -0.66
C GLY A 98 5.04 -2.73 0.84
N THR A 99 6.28 -2.60 1.28
CA THR A 99 6.64 -2.28 2.66
C THR A 99 7.64 -1.14 2.71
N SER A 100 7.66 -0.41 3.83
CA SER A 100 8.78 0.44 4.17
C SER A 100 9.84 -0.34 4.96
N SER A 101 11.09 0.14 4.99
CA SER A 101 12.18 -0.47 5.75
C SER A 101 11.91 -0.58 7.26
N ASP A 102 11.13 0.34 7.83
CA ASP A 102 10.66 0.27 9.23
C ASP A 102 9.52 -0.74 9.45
N GLY A 103 9.17 -1.52 8.42
CA GLY A 103 8.14 -2.55 8.48
C GLY A 103 6.71 -2.03 8.34
N GLY A 104 6.53 -0.77 7.94
CA GLY A 104 5.22 -0.23 7.56
C GLY A 104 4.66 -0.92 6.31
N ARG A 105 3.33 -0.88 6.14
CA ARG A 105 2.67 -1.44 4.94
C ARG A 105 2.26 -0.32 4.01
N LEU A 106 2.76 -0.35 2.78
CA LEU A 106 2.45 0.65 1.78
C LEU A 106 1.26 0.18 0.94
N TYR A 107 0.28 1.06 0.78
CA TYR A 107 -0.94 0.77 0.07
C TYR A 107 -1.44 1.95 -0.77
N PHE A 108 -2.16 1.64 -1.84
CA PHE A 108 -2.96 2.61 -2.57
C PHE A 108 -4.29 2.81 -1.87
N ASP A 109 -4.68 4.06 -1.65
CA ASP A 109 -6.02 4.38 -1.20
C ASP A 109 -7.02 4.30 -2.36
N LEU A 110 -7.87 3.28 -2.33
CA LEU A 110 -8.85 3.03 -3.40
C LEU A 110 -10.08 3.95 -3.34
N ASN A 111 -10.22 4.73 -2.26
CA ASN A 111 -11.32 5.68 -2.07
C ASN A 111 -10.98 7.09 -2.57
N ASP A 112 -9.74 7.34 -2.98
CA ASP A 112 -9.33 8.59 -3.60
C ASP A 112 -8.69 8.37 -4.98
N ASN A 113 -7.77 9.24 -5.40
CA ASN A 113 -7.08 9.16 -6.67
C ASN A 113 -5.85 8.23 -6.62
N LEU A 114 -5.95 7.10 -5.92
CA LEU A 114 -4.86 6.14 -5.71
C LEU A 114 -3.61 6.79 -5.11
N SER A 115 -3.81 7.64 -4.10
CA SER A 115 -2.69 8.18 -3.34
C SER A 115 -2.01 7.09 -2.50
N ILE A 116 -0.76 7.33 -2.10
CA ILE A 116 0.07 6.34 -1.43
C ILE A 116 0.10 6.61 0.06
N TRP A 117 -0.19 5.57 0.84
CA TRP A 117 -0.25 5.64 2.28
C TRP A 117 0.58 4.52 2.90
N GLU A 118 1.05 4.78 4.11
CA GLU A 118 1.70 3.81 4.98
C GLU A 118 0.76 3.45 6.13
N TYR A 119 0.79 2.20 6.57
CA TYR A 119 0.13 1.69 7.75
C TYR A 119 1.14 1.14 8.75
N TRP A 120 1.07 1.61 10.01
CA TRP A 120 1.95 1.21 11.09
C TRP A 120 1.36 0.07 11.90
N LEU A 121 2.12 -1.02 12.07
CA LEU A 121 1.62 -2.22 12.75
C LEU A 121 1.52 -2.07 14.27
N ASP A 122 2.32 -1.16 14.84
CA ASP A 122 2.42 -0.97 16.29
C ASP A 122 1.11 -0.48 16.90
N ASP A 123 0.53 0.58 16.33
CA ASP A 123 -0.71 1.19 16.81
C ASP A 123 -1.86 1.09 15.80
N GLY A 124 -1.59 0.74 14.55
CA GLY A 124 -2.57 0.67 13.47
C GLY A 124 -2.87 2.02 12.82
N SER A 125 -2.06 3.06 13.08
CA SER A 125 -2.17 4.37 12.46
C SER A 125 -1.71 4.35 11.00
N ILE A 126 -2.05 5.43 10.27
CA ILE A 126 -1.67 5.61 8.86
C ILE A 126 -1.05 6.97 8.62
N GLY A 127 -0.34 7.13 7.51
CA GLY A 127 0.05 8.45 7.00
C GLY A 127 0.25 8.47 5.51
N LYS A 128 0.13 9.67 4.95
CA LYS A 128 0.23 9.87 3.51
C LYS A 128 1.70 10.02 3.11
N VAL A 129 2.12 9.20 2.15
CA VAL A 129 3.50 9.14 1.65
C VAL A 129 3.65 10.00 0.38
N ALA A 130 2.73 9.83 -0.56
CA ALA A 130 2.75 10.51 -1.86
C ALA A 130 1.33 10.74 -2.40
N ASP A 131 1.18 11.75 -3.24
CA ASP A 131 -0.09 12.03 -3.92
C ASP A 131 -0.36 11.03 -5.05
N THR A 132 0.70 10.50 -5.69
CA THR A 132 0.61 9.49 -6.75
C THR A 132 1.81 8.56 -6.73
N PHE A 133 1.70 7.40 -7.39
CA PHE A 133 2.87 6.53 -7.63
C PHE A 133 3.88 7.15 -8.60
N ASP A 134 3.43 8.01 -9.51
CA ASP A 134 4.32 8.73 -10.44
C ASP A 134 5.29 9.65 -9.70
N GLU A 135 4.84 10.29 -8.62
CA GLU A 135 5.70 11.10 -7.74
C GLU A 135 6.86 10.26 -7.17
N ILE A 136 6.58 9.02 -6.74
CA ILE A 136 7.61 8.11 -6.22
C ILE A 136 8.64 7.77 -7.29
N LEU A 137 8.22 7.53 -8.53
CA LEU A 137 9.16 7.21 -9.61
C LEU A 137 9.92 8.44 -10.13
N GLU A 138 9.31 9.62 -10.12
CA GLU A 138 9.91 10.86 -10.62
C GLU A 138 10.95 11.42 -9.65
N TYR A 139 10.63 11.44 -8.36
CA TYR A 139 11.49 12.04 -7.33
C TYR A 139 12.23 11.02 -6.48
N GLY A 140 11.86 9.74 -6.56
CA GLY A 140 12.57 8.66 -5.89
C GLY A 140 13.75 8.14 -6.70
N LYS A 141 14.57 7.34 -6.04
CA LYS A 141 15.76 6.72 -6.61
C LYS A 141 15.67 5.21 -6.41
N ILE A 142 15.64 4.46 -7.51
CA ILE A 142 15.74 2.99 -7.46
C ILE A 142 17.14 2.65 -6.92
N ILE A 143 17.20 1.98 -5.77
CA ILE A 143 18.44 1.62 -5.08
C ILE A 143 18.96 0.29 -5.62
N ASP A 144 18.10 -0.72 -5.66
CA ASP A 144 18.41 -2.07 -6.13
C ASP A 144 17.15 -2.77 -6.67
N PHE A 145 17.34 -3.75 -7.57
CA PHE A 145 16.27 -4.60 -8.08
C PHE A 145 16.82 -5.88 -8.74
N GLU A 146 16.08 -6.98 -8.61
CA GLU A 146 16.36 -8.28 -9.25
C GLU A 146 15.10 -8.88 -9.89
#